data_AF-A0A1V5P025-F1
#
_entry.id   AF-A0A1V5P025-F1
#
_cell.length_a   1.000
_cell.length_b   1.000
_cell.length_c   1.000
_cell.angle_alpha   90.00
_cell.angle_beta   90.00
_cell.angle_gamma   90.00
#
_symmetry.space_group_name_H-M   'P 1'
#
loop_
_entity.id
_entity.type
_entity.pdbx_description
1 polymer ?
#
loop_
_entity_poly.entity_id
_entity_poly.type
_entity_poly.pdbx_seq_one_letter_code
_entity_poly.pdbx_strand_id
1 'polypeptide(L)'
;MAQVDEHIAQVKKNLNFLNNISQIPESLDWQVTVCFYSALHLINAHLASNGLQYRKHADVDNAINPFNKIKLCALPQEVYTAYSSLYKLSRRSRYLVDLKDNNINSNQGCLIYEKHLGRALKHLDTILIHFAGKFNLELKVFERSLPLEVQKHRFTYFKNVTGKNTVVQP
;
A
#
# COMPACT_ATOMS: atom_id res chain seq x y z
N MET A 1 20.42 4.65 8.84
CA MET A 1 19.27 4.03 8.16
C MET A 1 18.02 4.38 8.95
N ALA A 2 16.87 4.49 8.29
CA ALA A 2 15.67 4.97 8.94
C ALA A 2 15.13 3.97 9.98
N GLN A 3 14.71 4.49 11.11
CA GLN A 3 14.05 3.77 12.19
C GLN A 3 12.56 3.59 11.91
N VAL A 4 11.90 2.75 12.72
CA VAL A 4 10.45 2.50 12.65
C VAL A 4 9.68 3.82 12.59
N ASP A 5 9.93 4.73 13.53
CA ASP A 5 9.20 6.00 13.64
C ASP A 5 9.40 6.92 12.43
N GLU A 6 10.59 6.92 11.83
CA GLU A 6 10.89 7.70 10.62
C GLU A 6 10.11 7.16 9.42
N HIS A 7 9.99 5.84 9.31
CA HIS A 7 9.12 5.21 8.31
C HIS A 7 7.65 5.54 8.54
N ILE A 8 7.15 5.45 9.78
CA ILE A 8 5.77 5.80 10.11
C ILE A 8 5.49 7.29 9.83
N ALA A 9 6.42 8.19 10.13
CA ALA A 9 6.31 9.59 9.78
C ALA A 9 6.18 9.79 8.27
N GLN A 10 6.94 9.04 7.47
CA GLN A 10 6.85 9.10 6.01
C GLN A 10 5.53 8.52 5.48
N VAL A 11 4.99 7.46 6.09
CA VAL A 11 3.64 6.95 5.78
C VAL A 11 2.61 8.06 5.98
N LYS A 12 2.62 8.73 7.13
CA LYS A 12 1.68 9.81 7.45
C LYS A 12 1.76 10.97 6.45
N LYS A 13 2.98 11.39 6.09
CA LYS A 13 3.22 12.42 5.06
C LYS A 13 2.67 11.99 3.70
N ASN A 14 2.92 10.75 3.29
CA ASN A 14 2.44 10.22 2.01
C ASN A 14 0.92 10.11 1.96
N LEU A 15 0.26 9.68 3.05
CA LEU A 15 -1.20 9.62 3.12
C LEU A 15 -1.83 11.02 3.05
N ASN A 16 -1.23 12.00 3.72
CA ASN A 16 -1.67 13.40 3.61
C ASN A 16 -1.48 13.93 2.18
N PHE A 17 -0.33 13.64 1.55
CA PHE A 17 -0.09 14.02 0.17
C PHE A 17 -1.08 13.36 -0.79
N LEU A 18 -1.37 12.06 -0.62
CA LEU A 18 -2.37 11.32 -1.40
C LEU A 18 -3.74 12.00 -1.32
N ASN A 19 -4.14 12.43 -0.12
CA ASN A 19 -5.38 13.17 0.08
C ASN A 19 -5.36 14.49 -0.71
N ASN A 20 -4.28 15.25 -0.65
CA ASN A 20 -4.17 16.54 -1.35
C ASN A 20 -4.24 16.39 -2.88
N ILE A 21 -3.65 15.34 -3.44
CA ILE A 21 -3.68 15.10 -4.89
C ILE A 21 -4.91 14.31 -5.36
N SER A 22 -5.73 13.80 -4.43
CA SER A 22 -6.89 12.94 -4.76
C SER A 22 -7.93 13.64 -5.64
N GLN A 23 -8.00 14.97 -5.55
CA GLN A 23 -8.95 15.81 -6.28
C GLN A 23 -8.43 16.28 -7.64
N ILE A 24 -7.20 15.91 -8.02
CA ILE A 24 -6.58 16.29 -9.29
C ILE A 24 -6.72 15.11 -10.26
N PRO A 25 -7.67 15.13 -11.22
CA PRO A 25 -7.94 13.99 -12.11
C PRO A 25 -6.73 13.55 -12.92
N GLU A 26 -5.84 14.47 -13.28
CA GLU A 26 -4.65 14.21 -14.11
C GLU A 26 -3.52 13.51 -13.35
N SER A 27 -3.64 13.36 -12.02
CA SER A 27 -2.59 12.84 -11.15
C SER A 27 -2.75 11.36 -10.78
N LEU A 28 -3.50 10.57 -11.55
CA LEU A 28 -3.78 9.16 -11.21
C LEU A 28 -2.50 8.33 -11.03
N ASP A 29 -1.50 8.59 -11.86
CA ASP A 29 -0.18 7.99 -11.79
C ASP A 29 0.52 8.31 -10.46
N TRP A 30 0.52 9.58 -10.06
CA TRP A 30 1.04 10.03 -8.76
C TRP A 30 0.26 9.43 -7.61
N GLN A 31 -1.07 9.35 -7.70
CA GLN A 31 -1.90 8.72 -6.66
C GLN A 31 -1.55 7.24 -6.47
N VAL A 32 -1.39 6.47 -7.56
CA VAL A 32 -0.93 5.08 -7.51
C VAL A 32 0.49 4.98 -6.94
N THR A 33 1.38 5.89 -7.34
CA THR A 33 2.76 5.93 -6.87
C THR A 33 2.84 6.18 -5.37
N VAL A 34 2.08 7.15 -4.86
CA VAL A 34 2.02 7.48 -3.44
C VAL A 34 1.42 6.34 -2.64
N CYS A 35 0.41 5.63 -3.16
CA CYS A 35 -0.10 4.43 -2.51
C CYS A 35 1.01 3.40 -2.28
N PHE A 36 1.82 3.13 -3.29
CA PHE A 36 2.95 2.20 -3.15
C PHE A 36 4.00 2.68 -2.17
N TYR A 37 4.40 3.96 -2.21
CA TYR A 37 5.40 4.47 -1.27
C TYR A 37 4.90 4.46 0.17
N SER A 38 3.61 4.70 0.42
CA SER A 38 3.00 4.49 1.75
C SER A 38 3.14 3.03 2.20
N ALA A 39 2.80 2.08 1.34
CA ALA A 39 2.95 0.66 1.66
C ALA A 39 4.42 0.25 1.87
N LEU A 40 5.34 0.72 1.02
CA LEU A 40 6.77 0.47 1.14
C LEU A 40 7.31 0.90 2.51
N HIS A 41 6.91 2.08 3.00
CA HIS A 41 7.35 2.53 4.32
C HIS A 41 6.73 1.71 5.45
N LEU A 42 5.50 1.21 5.33
CA LEU A 42 4.94 0.26 6.30
C LEU A 42 5.71 -1.06 6.34
N ILE A 43 6.06 -1.59 5.17
CA ILE A 43 6.89 -2.80 5.04
C ILE A 43 8.27 -2.56 5.67
N ASN A 44 8.91 -1.44 5.37
CA ASN A 44 10.22 -1.13 5.94
C ASN A 44 10.14 -0.88 7.45
N ALA A 45 9.05 -0.30 7.96
CA ALA A 45 8.80 -0.21 9.40
C ALA A 45 8.66 -1.61 10.03
N HIS A 46 7.96 -2.53 9.37
CA HIS A 46 7.86 -3.93 9.81
C HIS A 46 9.22 -4.62 9.85
N LEU A 47 10.03 -4.46 8.81
CA LEU A 47 11.37 -5.04 8.75
C LEU A 47 12.29 -4.43 9.83
N ALA A 48 12.27 -3.11 9.97
CA ALA A 48 13.06 -2.41 10.99
C ALA A 48 12.66 -2.82 12.41
N SER A 49 11.37 -3.08 12.67
CA SER A 49 10.90 -3.60 13.96
C SER A 49 11.43 -5.01 14.30
N ASN A 50 11.96 -5.73 13.30
CA ASN A 50 12.62 -7.02 13.46
C ASN A 50 14.14 -6.94 13.28
N GLY A 51 14.72 -5.72 13.32
CA GLY A 51 16.17 -5.52 13.14
C GLY A 51 16.67 -5.73 11.72
N LEU A 52 15.79 -5.80 10.72
CA LEU A 52 16.15 -5.99 9.32
C LEU A 52 16.07 -4.69 8.53
N GLN A 53 17.04 -4.47 7.64
CA GLN A 53 17.07 -3.32 6.75
C GLN A 53 17.60 -3.73 5.37
N TYR A 54 16.83 -3.44 4.33
CA TYR A 54 17.15 -3.81 2.95
C TYR A 54 17.18 -2.60 2.03
N ARG A 55 18.10 -2.61 1.07
CA ARG A 55 18.24 -1.54 0.06
C ARG A 55 17.58 -1.88 -1.26
N LYS A 56 17.42 -3.17 -1.59
CA LYS A 56 16.84 -3.62 -2.85
C LYS A 56 15.42 -4.13 -2.62
N HIS A 57 14.54 -3.83 -3.57
CA HIS A 57 13.17 -4.36 -3.55
C HIS A 57 13.11 -5.89 -3.55
N ALA A 58 14.04 -6.56 -4.24
CA ALA A 58 14.11 -8.02 -4.26
C ALA A 58 14.41 -8.61 -2.87
N ASP A 59 15.27 -7.96 -2.09
CA ASP A 59 15.61 -8.41 -0.74
C ASP A 59 14.41 -8.22 0.21
N VAL A 60 13.69 -7.10 0.06
CA VAL A 60 12.42 -6.86 0.78
C VAL A 60 11.40 -7.95 0.44
N ASP A 61 11.18 -8.22 -0.85
CA ASP A 61 10.25 -9.24 -1.33
C ASP A 61 10.57 -10.61 -0.74
N ASN A 62 11.84 -11.01 -0.79
CA ASN A 62 12.31 -12.28 -0.21
C ASN A 62 12.05 -12.37 1.30
N ALA A 63 12.22 -11.28 2.05
CA ALA A 63 12.05 -11.29 3.50
C ALA A 63 10.59 -11.38 3.95
N ILE A 64 9.66 -10.80 3.17
CA ILE A 64 8.24 -10.72 3.52
C ILE A 64 7.38 -11.81 2.86
N ASN A 65 7.93 -12.53 1.88
CA ASN A 65 7.20 -13.53 1.11
C ASN A 65 6.85 -14.77 1.97
N PRO A 66 5.56 -15.08 2.19
CA PRO A 66 5.14 -16.21 3.03
C PRO A 66 5.36 -17.59 2.40
N PHE A 67 5.66 -17.64 1.11
CA PHE A 67 5.92 -18.87 0.36
C PHE A 67 7.39 -19.28 0.39
N ASN A 68 8.27 -18.42 0.92
CA ASN A 68 9.67 -18.77 1.10
C ASN A 68 9.85 -19.80 2.22
N LYS A 69 10.83 -20.69 2.04
CA LYS A 69 11.17 -21.72 3.05
C LYS A 69 11.61 -21.10 4.38
N ILE A 70 12.32 -19.96 4.30
CA ILE A 70 12.79 -19.20 5.46
C ILE A 70 11.84 -18.02 5.66
N LYS A 71 11.09 -18.03 6.76
CA LYS A 71 10.08 -17.02 7.10
C LYS A 71 10.62 -16.03 8.13
N LEU A 72 11.60 -15.21 7.75
CA LEU A 72 12.21 -14.23 8.66
C LEU A 72 11.18 -13.20 9.15
N CYS A 73 10.49 -12.55 8.21
CA CYS A 73 9.50 -11.50 8.48
C CYS A 73 8.29 -11.66 7.54
N ALA A 74 7.88 -12.92 7.34
CA ALA A 74 6.81 -13.25 6.43
C ALA A 74 5.51 -12.57 6.82
N LEU A 75 4.83 -11.99 5.84
CA LEU A 75 3.52 -11.40 6.02
C LEU A 75 2.42 -12.44 5.77
N PRO A 76 1.20 -12.21 6.28
CA PRO A 76 0.04 -12.97 5.81
C PRO A 76 -0.08 -12.90 4.29
N GLN A 77 -0.48 -14.02 3.67
CA GLN A 77 -0.58 -14.15 2.21
C GLN A 77 -1.36 -13.01 1.55
N GLU A 78 -2.47 -12.59 2.17
CA GLU A 78 -3.30 -11.50 1.68
C GLU A 78 -2.53 -10.17 1.62
N VAL A 79 -1.81 -9.83 2.70
CA VAL A 79 -1.03 -8.58 2.81
C VAL A 79 0.14 -8.59 1.84
N TYR A 80 0.84 -9.72 1.73
CA TYR A 80 1.91 -9.92 0.74
C TYR A 80 1.40 -9.75 -0.70
N THR A 81 0.26 -10.37 -1.02
CA THR A 81 -0.35 -10.30 -2.35
C THR A 81 -0.79 -8.87 -2.67
N ALA A 82 -1.34 -8.15 -1.69
CA ALA A 82 -1.69 -6.73 -1.84
C ALA A 82 -0.44 -5.88 -2.11
N TYR A 83 0.64 -6.07 -1.35
CA TYR A 83 1.89 -5.33 -1.54
C TYR A 83 2.52 -5.63 -2.92
N SER A 84 2.61 -6.90 -3.32
CA SER A 84 3.13 -7.30 -4.63
C SER A 84 2.31 -6.72 -5.79
N SER A 85 0.98 -6.70 -5.64
CA SER A 85 0.08 -6.10 -6.64
C SER A 85 0.27 -4.59 -6.75
N LEU A 86 0.45 -3.92 -5.61
CA LEU A 86 0.69 -2.49 -5.55
C LEU A 86 2.07 -2.09 -6.11
N TYR A 87 3.10 -2.91 -5.88
CA TYR A 87 4.41 -2.76 -6.54
C TYR A 87 4.28 -2.80 -8.07
N LYS A 88 3.52 -3.77 -8.60
CA LYS A 88 3.28 -3.88 -10.05
C LYS A 88 2.56 -2.65 -10.61
N LEU A 89 1.52 -2.16 -9.93
CA LEU A 89 0.80 -0.94 -10.30
C LEU A 89 1.70 0.30 -10.27
N SER A 90 2.56 0.43 -9.26
CA SER A 90 3.54 1.53 -9.17
C SER A 90 4.58 1.50 -10.28
N ARG A 91 5.03 0.31 -10.68
CA ARG A 91 5.94 0.18 -11.83
C ARG A 91 5.26 0.60 -13.12
N ARG A 92 4.00 0.19 -13.34
CA ARG A 92 3.21 0.68 -14.48
C ARG A 92 3.08 2.20 -14.48
N SER A 93 2.76 2.76 -13.32
CA SER A 93 2.59 4.21 -13.15
C SER A 93 3.85 5.01 -13.53
N ARG A 94 5.02 4.59 -13.04
CA ARG A 94 6.27 5.35 -13.21
C ARG A 94 7.02 5.06 -14.51
N TYR A 95 6.88 3.85 -15.04
CA TYR A 95 7.69 3.38 -16.16
C TYR A 95 6.86 3.03 -17.39
N LEU A 96 5.53 3.20 -17.34
CA LEU A 96 4.63 2.91 -18.45
C LEU A 96 4.72 1.44 -18.92
N VAL A 97 4.99 0.51 -18.01
CA VAL A 97 5.15 -0.93 -18.31
C VAL A 97 3.96 -1.75 -17.80
N ASP A 98 3.56 -2.80 -18.52
CA ASP A 98 2.69 -3.84 -17.97
C ASP A 98 3.51 -5.08 -17.60
N LEU A 99 3.47 -5.44 -16.31
CA LEU A 99 4.14 -6.64 -15.81
C LEU A 99 3.28 -7.90 -15.91
N LYS A 100 2.03 -7.80 -16.38
CA LYS A 100 1.19 -8.97 -16.62
C LYS A 100 1.64 -9.81 -17.79
N ASP A 101 2.26 -9.20 -18.80
CA ASP A 101 2.40 -9.87 -20.09
C ASP A 101 3.82 -10.39 -20.36
N ASN A 102 4.77 -10.24 -19.42
CA ASN A 102 6.22 -10.43 -19.68
C ASN A 102 6.69 -9.71 -20.96
N ASN A 103 5.92 -8.73 -21.43
CA ASN A 103 6.04 -8.14 -22.75
C ASN A 103 6.93 -6.90 -22.64
N ILE A 104 8.18 -7.16 -22.23
CA ILE A 104 9.24 -6.17 -22.03
C ILE A 104 9.51 -5.37 -23.33
N ASN A 105 9.07 -5.91 -24.48
CA ASN A 105 9.31 -5.36 -25.81
C ASN A 105 8.10 -4.61 -26.41
N SER A 106 7.05 -4.33 -25.64
CA SER A 106 5.96 -3.46 -26.13
C SER A 106 6.48 -2.03 -26.32
N ASN A 107 6.39 -1.50 -27.54
CA ASN A 107 6.68 -0.10 -27.83
C ASN A 107 5.59 0.87 -27.35
N GLN A 108 4.48 0.36 -26.80
CA GLN A 108 3.37 1.17 -26.33
C GLN A 108 3.37 1.31 -24.81
N GLY A 109 3.40 2.56 -24.35
CA GLY A 109 3.32 2.91 -22.93
C GLY A 109 1.97 2.55 -22.30
N CYS A 110 2.03 1.93 -21.12
CA CYS A 110 0.87 1.48 -20.35
C CYS A 110 0.42 2.53 -19.34
N LEU A 111 -0.62 3.30 -19.68
CA LEU A 111 -1.15 4.37 -18.83
C LEU A 111 -1.92 3.87 -17.60
N ILE A 112 -2.06 4.75 -16.61
CA ILE A 112 -2.93 4.56 -15.44
C ILE A 112 -4.33 5.10 -15.74
N TYR A 113 -5.34 4.39 -15.24
CA TYR A 113 -6.74 4.74 -15.36
C TYR A 113 -7.38 4.58 -13.97
N GLU A 114 -8.60 5.09 -13.78
CA GLU A 114 -9.30 5.04 -12.50
C GLU A 114 -9.43 3.61 -11.93
N LYS A 115 -9.64 2.61 -12.78
CA LYS A 115 -9.67 1.19 -12.37
C LYS A 115 -8.36 0.72 -11.71
N HIS A 116 -7.22 1.26 -12.15
CA HIS A 116 -5.91 0.95 -11.58
C HIS A 116 -5.76 1.62 -10.22
N LEU A 117 -6.23 2.86 -10.11
CA LEU A 117 -6.25 3.58 -8.85
C LEU A 117 -7.17 2.93 -7.81
N GLY A 118 -8.38 2.52 -8.18
CA GLY A 118 -9.29 1.79 -7.28
C GLY A 118 -8.67 0.49 -6.74
N ARG A 119 -7.91 -0.23 -7.57
CA ARG A 119 -7.12 -1.39 -7.13
C ARG A 119 -5.98 -0.98 -6.19
N ALA A 120 -5.24 0.08 -6.51
CA ALA A 120 -4.15 0.56 -5.67
C ALA A 120 -4.64 0.96 -4.27
N LEU A 121 -5.76 1.70 -4.19
CA LEU A 121 -6.40 2.09 -2.93
C LEU A 121 -6.86 0.86 -2.13
N LYS A 122 -7.51 -0.12 -2.79
CA LYS A 122 -7.89 -1.38 -2.14
C LYS A 122 -6.68 -2.12 -1.55
N HIS A 123 -5.59 -2.23 -2.30
CA HIS A 123 -4.38 -2.89 -1.81
C HIS A 123 -3.72 -2.13 -0.67
N LEU A 124 -3.66 -0.80 -0.74
CA LEU A 124 -3.15 0.03 0.34
C LEU A 124 -4.00 -0.11 1.60
N ASP A 125 -5.33 -0.12 1.48
CA ASP A 125 -6.26 -0.27 2.61
C ASP A 125 -6.06 -1.61 3.34
N THR A 126 -5.94 -2.72 2.60
CA THR A 126 -5.56 -4.04 3.17
C THR A 126 -4.28 -3.97 3.99
N ILE A 127 -3.25 -3.30 3.48
CA ILE A 127 -1.94 -3.18 4.16
C ILE A 127 -2.04 -2.27 5.40
N LEU A 128 -2.78 -1.16 5.30
CA LEU A 128 -2.97 -0.25 6.42
C LEU A 128 -3.76 -0.88 7.55
N ILE A 129 -4.85 -1.58 7.26
CA ILE A 129 -5.65 -2.31 8.26
C ILE A 129 -4.76 -3.30 9.01
N HIS A 130 -3.93 -4.06 8.30
CA HIS A 130 -2.99 -5.00 8.92
C HIS A 130 -2.02 -4.32 9.89
N PHE A 131 -1.48 -3.16 9.51
CA PHE A 131 -0.48 -2.45 10.31
C PHE A 131 -1.04 -1.44 11.30
N ALA A 132 -2.35 -1.13 11.27
CA ALA A 132 -2.95 -0.09 12.08
C ALA A 132 -2.76 -0.33 13.58
N GLY A 133 -3.04 -1.55 14.04
CA GLY A 133 -2.81 -1.95 15.43
C GLY A 133 -1.33 -2.03 15.79
N LYS A 134 -0.49 -2.55 14.89
CA LYS A 134 0.95 -2.75 15.15
C LYS A 134 1.70 -1.43 15.34
N PHE A 135 1.34 -0.39 14.59
CA PHE A 135 2.05 0.90 14.61
C PHE A 135 1.21 2.07 15.14
N ASN A 136 0.09 1.77 15.80
CA ASN A 136 -0.85 2.76 16.32
C ASN A 136 -1.17 3.86 15.29
N LEU A 137 -1.52 3.44 14.08
CA LEU A 137 -1.83 4.37 12.98
C LEU A 137 -3.25 4.88 13.14
N GLU A 138 -3.37 6.20 13.27
CA GLU A 138 -4.65 6.89 13.13
C GLU A 138 -5.00 6.98 11.64
N LEU A 139 -5.85 6.06 11.18
CA LEU A 139 -6.34 6.06 9.81
C LEU A 139 -7.52 7.03 9.69
N LYS A 140 -7.33 8.14 8.98
CA LYS A 140 -8.42 9.05 8.63
C LYS A 140 -9.20 8.49 7.44
N VAL A 141 -10.52 8.44 7.57
CA VAL A 141 -11.45 8.08 6.49
C VAL A 141 -11.42 9.17 5.44
N PHE A 142 -11.25 8.78 4.18
CA PHE A 142 -11.37 9.66 3.04
C PHE A 142 -12.49 9.14 2.15
N GLU A 143 -13.57 9.91 2.04
CA GLU A 143 -14.63 9.62 1.08
C GLU A 143 -14.20 10.09 -0.30
N ARG A 144 -14.25 9.19 -1.28
CA ARG A 144 -14.08 9.55 -2.68
C ARG A 144 -15.21 9.01 -3.52
N SER A 145 -15.86 9.91 -4.24
CA SER A 145 -16.77 9.57 -5.34
C SER A 145 -15.92 9.15 -6.54
N LEU A 146 -15.81 7.85 -6.80
CA LEU A 146 -15.30 7.35 -8.09
C LEU A 146 -16.44 7.36 -9.13
N PRO A 147 -16.19 7.72 -10.41
CA PRO A 147 -17.20 7.65 -11.47
C PRO A 147 -17.83 6.26 -11.65
N LEU A 148 -19.08 6.28 -12.15
CA LEU A 148 -20.09 5.21 -12.14
C LEU A 148 -19.67 3.84 -12.70
N GLU A 149 -18.65 3.73 -13.56
CA GLU A 149 -18.24 2.43 -14.14
C GLU A 149 -17.56 1.47 -13.14
N VAL A 150 -17.23 1.95 -11.94
CA VAL A 150 -16.70 1.15 -10.83
C VAL A 150 -17.79 0.81 -9.77
N GLN A 151 -19.03 1.27 -9.96
CA GLN A 151 -20.14 1.16 -8.99
C GLN A 151 -20.83 -0.22 -8.93
N LYS A 152 -20.06 -1.30 -8.86
CA LYS A 152 -20.53 -2.48 -8.10
C LYS A 152 -20.09 -2.47 -6.64
N HIS A 153 -19.22 -1.54 -6.25
CA HIS A 153 -18.77 -1.41 -4.86
C HIS A 153 -18.60 0.07 -4.52
N ARG A 154 -19.48 0.59 -3.67
CA ARG A 154 -19.23 1.85 -2.95
C ARG A 154 -18.03 1.59 -2.04
N PHE A 155 -16.86 2.10 -2.39
CA PHE A 155 -15.66 1.87 -1.58
C PHE A 155 -15.55 2.95 -0.50
N THR A 156 -15.86 2.59 0.73
CA THR A 156 -15.49 3.37 1.91
C THR A 156 -14.12 2.89 2.36
N TYR A 157 -13.07 3.72 2.22
CA TYR A 157 -11.71 3.36 2.65
C TYR A 157 -11.41 3.92 4.05
N PHE A 158 -10.62 3.17 4.83
CA PHE A 158 -10.24 3.42 6.22
C PHE A 158 -11.38 3.33 7.26
N LYS A 159 -11.32 2.35 8.16
CA LYS A 159 -12.01 2.36 9.47
C LYS A 159 -11.08 1.81 10.54
N ASN A 160 -10.99 2.52 11.67
CA ASN A 160 -10.93 1.92 12.99
C ASN A 160 -11.69 2.81 13.97
N VAL A 161 -12.83 2.30 14.46
CA VAL A 161 -13.46 2.83 15.67
C VAL A 161 -12.68 2.21 16.81
N THR A 162 -12.02 3.04 17.60
CA THR A 162 -11.33 2.66 18.84
C THR A 162 -12.14 1.61 19.60
N GLY A 163 -11.59 0.39 19.70
CA GLY A 163 -12.09 -0.62 20.62
C GLY A 163 -11.90 -0.10 22.04
N LYS A 164 -12.96 0.42 22.66
CA LYS A 164 -13.04 0.47 24.11
C LYS A 164 -13.19 -0.98 24.57
N ASN A 165 -12.09 -1.60 24.99
CA ASN A 165 -12.15 -2.74 25.89
C ASN A 165 -12.77 -2.24 27.20
N THR A 166 -14.09 -2.40 27.37
CA THR A 166 -14.67 -2.43 28.70
C THR A 166 -14.22 -3.73 29.35
N VAL A 167 -13.22 -3.58 30.22
CA VAL A 167 -12.91 -4.54 31.27
C VAL A 167 -14.19 -4.79 32.06
N VAL A 168 -14.76 -5.98 31.95
CA VAL A 168 -15.64 -6.52 32.99
C VAL A 168 -14.69 -7.21 33.96
N GLN A 169 -14.46 -6.57 35.10
CA GLN A 169 -13.84 -7.16 36.28
C GLN A 169 -14.94 -7.70 37.20
N PRO A 170 -14.59 -8.64 38.11
CA PRO A 170 -15.21 -9.96 38.27
C PRO A 170 -16.62 -9.97 38.88
#